data_AF-A0A9D2VHL4-F1
#
_entry.id   AF-A0A9D2VHL4-F1
#
_cell.length_a   1.000
_cell.length_b   1.000
_cell.length_c   1.000
_cell.angle_alpha   90.00
_cell.angle_beta   90.00
_cell.angle_gamma   90.00
#
_symmetry.space_group_name_H-M   'P 1'
#
loop_
_entity.id
_entity.type
_entity.pdbx_description
1 polymer ?
#
loop_
_entity_poly.entity_id
_entity_poly.type
_entity_poly.pdbx_seq_one_letter_code
_entity_poly.pdbx_strand_id
1 'polypeptide(L)'
;PNIHSTLFYSVYCYMDKLTPAHKVNALIEAYKLYLEQACAGRVEGMGEEPVLSFTRAWMLIRFFESGMLQLTQCERCTGQFIAHAHDPETGFVCAICKPPPRAGKTRSSKKVRTAKTAKKIIGAKQATKSTPKKVIKESSSTAKTAKIIAKPQDKD
;
A
#
# COMPACT_ATOMS: atom_id res chain seq x y z
N PRO A 1 11.29 4.12 -0.71
CA PRO A 1 11.42 2.65 -0.81
C PRO A 1 12.38 2.06 0.23
N ASN A 2 13.68 2.39 0.18
CA ASN A 2 14.68 1.84 1.10
C ASN A 2 14.35 2.09 2.59
N ILE A 3 13.87 3.29 2.95
CA ILE A 3 13.46 3.61 4.33
C ILE A 3 12.36 2.64 4.85
N HIS A 4 11.38 2.28 4.00
CA HIS A 4 10.33 1.33 4.39
C HIS A 4 10.88 -0.08 4.58
N SER A 5 11.76 -0.52 3.68
CA SER A 5 12.44 -1.82 3.77
C SER A 5 13.31 -1.89 5.02
N THR A 6 14.10 -0.85 5.30
CA THR A 6 14.95 -0.74 6.49
C THR A 6 14.11 -0.80 7.75
N LEU A 7 13.05 0.01 7.84
CA LEU A 7 12.14 0.03 8.99
C LEU A 7 11.56 -1.37 9.24
N PHE A 8 10.99 -2.00 8.21
CA PHE A 8 10.43 -3.35 8.34
C PHE A 8 11.48 -4.36 8.80
N TYR A 9 12.67 -4.36 8.18
CA TYR A 9 13.71 -5.33 8.49
C TYR A 9 14.24 -5.17 9.92
N SER A 10 14.42 -3.93 10.40
CA SER A 10 14.81 -3.69 11.80
C SER A 10 13.76 -4.21 12.78
N VAL A 11 12.47 -4.04 12.49
CA VAL A 11 11.39 -4.62 13.30
C VAL A 11 11.41 -6.15 13.23
N TYR A 12 11.59 -6.73 12.04
CA TYR A 12 11.72 -8.19 11.88
C TYR A 12 12.88 -8.76 12.69
N CYS A 13 14.07 -8.14 12.63
CA CYS A 13 15.22 -8.56 13.41
C CYS A 13 14.96 -8.48 14.92
N TYR A 14 14.22 -7.46 15.37
CA TYR A 14 13.81 -7.37 16.77
C TYR A 14 12.87 -8.52 17.14
N MET A 15 11.82 -8.77 16.34
CA MET A 15 10.85 -9.84 16.59
C MET A 15 11.53 -11.20 16.62
N ASP A 16 12.33 -11.52 15.61
CA ASP A 16 12.96 -12.83 15.48
C ASP A 16 14.02 -13.12 16.56
N LYS A 17 14.67 -12.08 17.11
CA LYS A 17 15.76 -12.21 18.11
C LYS A 17 15.31 -12.01 19.55
N LEU A 18 14.32 -11.15 19.80
CA LEU A 18 13.99 -10.65 21.14
C LEU A 18 12.58 -11.02 21.58
N THR A 19 11.80 -11.71 20.74
CA THR A 19 10.50 -12.26 21.12
C THR A 19 10.44 -13.77 20.82
N PRO A 20 9.42 -14.49 21.33
CA PRO A 20 9.21 -15.90 20.99
C PRO A 20 8.70 -16.12 19.55
N ALA A 21 8.34 -15.05 18.84
CA ALA A 21 7.91 -15.16 17.45
C ALA A 21 9.14 -15.37 16.56
N HIS A 22 9.15 -16.46 15.80
CA HIS A 22 10.26 -16.78 14.90
C HIS A 22 9.78 -16.97 13.46
N LYS A 23 10.68 -16.76 12.50
CA LYS A 23 10.46 -17.02 11.07
C LYS A 23 9.16 -16.39 10.55
N VAL A 24 8.16 -17.20 10.19
CA VAL A 24 6.90 -16.75 9.59
C VAL A 24 6.06 -15.93 10.58
N ASN A 25 6.05 -16.29 11.86
CA ASN A 25 5.31 -15.53 12.87
C ASN A 25 5.94 -14.14 13.07
N ALA A 26 7.28 -14.09 13.17
CA ALA A 26 8.02 -12.82 13.23
C ALA A 26 7.78 -11.95 12.00
N LEU A 27 7.73 -12.53 10.79
CA LEU A 27 7.39 -11.82 9.56
C LEU A 27 5.99 -11.19 9.63
N ILE A 28 4.98 -11.95 10.06
CA ILE A 28 3.59 -11.47 10.14
C ILE A 28 3.48 -10.32 11.15
N GLU A 29 4.04 -10.50 12.34
CA GLU A 29 3.99 -9.50 13.41
C GLU A 29 4.77 -8.23 13.04
N ALA A 30 6.00 -8.39 12.51
CA ALA A 30 6.80 -7.27 12.05
C ALA A 30 6.12 -6.50 10.91
N TYR A 31 5.41 -7.19 10.02
CA TYR A 31 4.69 -6.52 8.94
C TYR A 31 3.49 -5.72 9.46
N LYS A 32 2.76 -6.22 10.47
CA LYS A 32 1.67 -5.46 11.12
C LYS A 32 2.19 -4.17 11.74
N LEU A 33 3.27 -4.25 12.53
CA LEU A 33 3.91 -3.07 13.13
C LEU A 33 4.46 -2.10 12.08
N TYR A 34 5.01 -2.62 10.98
CA TYR A 34 5.40 -1.79 9.85
C TYR A 34 4.22 -1.01 9.26
N LEU A 35 3.04 -1.63 9.11
CA LEU A 35 1.85 -0.93 8.62
C LEU A 35 1.41 0.18 9.58
N GLU A 36 1.40 -0.08 10.88
CA GLU A 36 1.09 0.92 11.91
C GLU A 36 2.04 2.13 11.79
N GLN A 37 3.34 1.89 11.73
CA GLN A 37 4.34 2.96 11.62
C GLN A 37 4.32 3.67 10.26
N ALA A 38 4.07 2.95 9.16
CA ALA A 38 3.99 3.52 7.82
C ALA A 38 2.70 4.34 7.62
N CYS A 39 1.65 4.05 8.38
CA CYS A 39 0.38 4.76 8.36
C CYS A 39 0.27 5.84 9.45
N ALA A 40 1.17 5.86 10.43
CA ALA A 40 1.22 6.88 11.47
C ALA A 40 1.20 8.30 10.87
N GLY A 41 0.20 9.10 11.25
CA GLY A 41 0.00 10.47 10.75
C GLY A 41 -0.77 10.59 9.42
N ARG A 42 -1.37 9.51 8.91
CA ARG A 42 -2.34 9.56 7.81
C ARG A 42 -3.77 9.60 8.36
N VAL A 43 -4.68 10.26 7.64
CA VAL A 43 -6.12 10.25 7.98
C VAL A 43 -6.69 8.88 7.61
N GLU A 44 -7.33 8.23 8.58
CA GLU A 44 -8.13 7.01 8.44
C GLU A 44 -9.03 7.10 7.20
N GLY A 45 -9.00 6.08 6.33
CA GLY A 45 -9.90 5.99 5.16
C GLY A 45 -9.36 6.47 3.81
N MET A 46 -8.12 7.00 3.72
CA MET A 46 -7.53 7.36 2.41
C MET A 46 -6.92 6.19 1.60
N GLY A 47 -7.11 4.93 2.03
CA GLY A 47 -6.94 3.72 1.20
C GLY A 47 -5.64 3.60 0.40
N GLU A 48 -4.55 4.26 0.82
CA GLU A 48 -3.32 4.29 0.05
C GLU A 48 -2.50 3.04 0.36
N GLU A 49 -2.29 2.21 -0.67
CA GLU A 49 -1.50 0.98 -0.59
C GLU A 49 -0.13 1.24 0.07
N PRO A 50 0.33 0.38 0.99
CA PRO A 50 1.63 0.54 1.62
C PRO A 50 2.75 0.50 0.57
N VAL A 51 3.78 1.32 0.75
CA VAL A 51 4.93 1.40 -0.18
C VAL A 51 5.65 0.05 -0.29
N LEU A 52 5.74 -0.68 0.82
CA LEU A 52 6.23 -2.05 0.90
C LEU A 52 5.05 -3.00 1.11
N SER A 53 4.85 -3.92 0.17
CA SER A 53 3.84 -4.99 0.29
C SER A 53 4.37 -6.16 1.11
N PHE A 54 3.46 -7.01 1.60
CA PHE A 54 3.81 -8.22 2.36
C PHE A 54 4.73 -9.16 1.59
N THR A 55 4.42 -9.40 0.31
CA THR A 55 5.25 -10.26 -0.55
C THR A 55 6.65 -9.69 -0.78
N ARG A 56 6.78 -8.36 -0.90
CA ARG A 56 8.10 -7.72 -0.97
C ARG A 56 8.86 -7.79 0.35
N ALA A 57 8.16 -7.67 1.48
CA ALA A 57 8.74 -7.83 2.80
C ALA A 57 9.29 -9.26 3.02
N TRP A 58 8.54 -10.28 2.58
CA TRP A 58 9.01 -11.67 2.55
C TRP A 58 10.25 -11.85 1.68
N MET A 59 10.25 -11.34 0.45
CA MET A 59 11.41 -11.43 -0.44
C MET A 59 12.63 -10.72 0.14
N LEU A 60 12.43 -9.61 0.85
CA LEU A 60 13.51 -8.88 1.51
C LEU A 60 14.25 -9.78 2.50
N ILE A 61 13.53 -10.53 3.34
CA ILE A 61 14.14 -11.48 4.29
C ILE A 61 14.96 -12.53 3.55
N ARG A 62 14.42 -13.08 2.46
CA ARG A 62 15.14 -14.07 1.62
C ARG A 62 16.44 -13.50 1.05
N PHE A 63 16.45 -12.24 0.62
CA PHE A 63 17.68 -11.58 0.15
C PHE A 63 18.72 -11.35 1.24
N PHE A 64 18.29 -11.14 2.48
CA PHE A 64 19.21 -11.09 3.62
C PHE A 64 19.77 -12.47 3.94
N GLU A 65 18.93 -13.51 3.95
CA GLU A 65 19.37 -14.88 4.20
C GLU A 65 20.30 -15.41 3.11
N SER A 66 20.14 -14.96 1.86
CA SER A 66 21.04 -15.30 0.77
C SER A 66 22.31 -14.44 0.72
N GLY A 67 22.51 -13.51 1.67
CA GLY A 67 23.68 -12.64 1.74
C GLY A 67 23.77 -11.61 0.61
N MET A 68 22.65 -11.29 -0.07
CA MET A 68 22.63 -10.27 -1.13
C MET A 68 22.49 -8.84 -0.59
N LEU A 69 21.95 -8.71 0.62
CA LEU A 69 21.73 -7.45 1.31
C LEU A 69 22.39 -7.47 2.68
N GLN A 70 22.78 -6.28 3.12
CA GLN A 70 23.34 -6.05 4.45
C GLN A 70 22.81 -4.74 5.04
N LEU A 71 23.07 -4.54 6.33
CA LEU A 71 22.86 -3.26 7.00
C LEU A 71 24.16 -2.47 7.02
N THR A 72 24.15 -1.29 6.40
CA THR A 72 25.28 -0.37 6.38
C THR A 72 24.96 0.88 7.19
N GLN A 73 25.93 1.35 7.97
CA GLN A 73 25.79 2.53 8.81
C GLN A 73 25.95 3.82 7.98
N CYS A 74 25.04 4.78 8.18
CA CYS A 74 25.16 6.12 7.62
C CYS A 74 26.24 6.93 8.35
N GLU A 75 27.20 7.49 7.64
CA GLU A 75 28.28 8.31 8.24
C GLU A 75 27.78 9.61 8.90
N ARG A 76 26.56 10.07 8.56
CA ARG A 76 26.01 11.35 9.08
C ARG A 76 25.09 11.17 10.28
N CYS A 77 24.15 10.23 10.20
CA CYS A 77 23.15 10.02 11.25
C CYS A 77 23.34 8.74 12.04
N THR A 78 24.39 7.97 11.77
CA THR A 78 24.75 6.68 12.41
C THR A 78 23.70 5.58 12.39
N GLY A 79 22.54 5.84 11.77
CA GLY A 79 21.49 4.86 11.54
C GLY A 79 21.91 3.79 10.54
N GLN A 80 21.40 2.57 10.74
CA GLN A 80 21.61 1.45 9.83
C GLN A 80 20.54 1.42 8.75
N PHE A 81 20.96 1.23 7.50
CA PHE A 81 20.08 1.15 6.34
C PHE A 81 20.46 -0.03 5.45
N ILE A 82 19.49 -0.53 4.70
CA ILE A 82 19.72 -1.64 3.77
C ILE A 82 20.58 -1.17 2.60
N ALA A 83 21.65 -1.91 2.31
CA ALA A 83 22.51 -1.75 1.15
C ALA A 83 22.83 -3.13 0.53
N HIS A 84 23.45 -3.15 -0.66
CA HIS A 84 23.97 -4.39 -1.20
C HIS A 84 25.18 -4.88 -0.41
N ALA A 85 25.31 -6.20 -0.28
CA ALA A 85 26.38 -6.83 0.51
C ALA A 85 27.80 -6.55 -0.01
N HIS A 86 27.94 -6.13 -1.26
CA HIS A 86 29.23 -5.87 -1.90
C HIS A 86 29.49 -4.37 -2.14
N ASP A 87 28.60 -3.50 -1.65
CA ASP A 87 28.86 -2.05 -1.68
C ASP A 87 29.89 -1.68 -0.62
N PRO A 88 30.76 -0.68 -0.88
CA PRO A 88 31.68 -0.19 0.13
C PRO A 88 30.94 0.31 1.36
N GLU A 89 31.33 -0.16 2.54
CA GLU A 89 30.73 0.29 3.80
C GLU A 89 31.06 1.76 4.10
N THR A 90 32.23 2.22 3.64
CA THR A 90 32.69 3.61 3.79
C THR A 90 32.02 4.53 2.78
N GLY A 91 31.65 5.73 3.21
CA GLY A 91 31.01 6.76 2.37
C GLY A 91 29.51 6.62 2.21
N PHE A 92 28.87 5.65 2.90
CA PHE A 92 27.43 5.47 2.81
C PHE A 92 26.68 6.62 3.50
N VAL A 93 25.83 7.32 2.73
CA VAL A 93 24.97 8.39 3.23
C VAL A 93 23.52 8.09 2.88
N CYS A 94 22.66 7.98 3.88
CA CYS A 94 21.27 7.60 3.68
C CYS A 94 20.46 8.69 2.94
N ALA A 95 19.35 8.27 2.35
CA ALA A 95 18.45 9.16 1.61
C ALA A 95 17.75 10.23 2.47
N ILE A 96 17.85 10.15 3.80
CA ILE A 96 17.35 11.19 4.71
C ILE A 96 18.41 12.30 4.85
N CYS A 97 19.68 11.91 5.01
CA CYS A 97 20.79 12.85 5.17
C CYS A 97 21.25 13.49 3.86
N LYS A 98 20.99 12.86 2.72
CA LYS A 98 21.18 13.42 1.37
C LYS A 98 19.93 13.20 0.53
N PRO A 99 18.84 13.96 0.79
CA PRO A 99 17.57 13.75 0.12
C PRO A 99 17.68 14.07 -1.37
N PRO A 100 17.03 13.27 -2.25
CA PRO A 100 17.03 13.56 -3.68
C PRO A 100 16.28 14.88 -3.96
N PRO A 101 16.56 15.59 -5.07
CA PRO A 101 15.93 16.88 -5.41
C PRO A 101 14.40 16.90 -5.51
N ARG A 102 13.78 15.71 -5.49
CA ARG A 102 12.33 15.48 -5.58
C ARG A 102 11.68 15.11 -4.24
N ALA A 103 12.44 15.00 -3.14
CA ALA A 103 11.87 14.76 -1.82
C ALA A 103 10.81 15.82 -1.48
N GLY A 104 9.66 15.40 -0.95
CA GLY A 104 8.55 16.29 -0.58
C GLY A 104 7.66 16.80 -1.72
N LYS A 105 8.10 16.79 -2.99
CA LYS A 105 7.33 17.35 -4.12
C LYS A 105 6.15 16.47 -4.57
N THR A 106 6.18 15.16 -4.28
CA THR A 106 5.22 14.17 -4.81
C THR A 106 3.82 14.25 -4.20
N ARG A 107 3.66 14.70 -2.94
CA ARG A 107 2.32 14.87 -2.31
C ARG A 107 1.50 15.98 -3.00
N SER A 108 2.15 17.08 -3.39
CA SER A 108 1.51 18.16 -4.15
C SER A 108 1.04 17.68 -5.53
N SER A 109 1.89 16.94 -6.26
CA SER A 109 1.55 16.42 -7.58
C SER A 109 0.41 15.40 -7.55
N LYS A 110 0.32 14.56 -6.50
CA LYS A 110 -0.75 13.56 -6.34
C LYS A 110 -2.10 14.23 -6.06
N LYS A 111 -2.14 15.28 -5.21
CA LYS A 111 -3.34 16.11 -4.96
C LYS A 111 -3.82 16.81 -6.24
N VAL A 112 -2.90 17.32 -7.06
CA VAL A 112 -3.24 17.95 -8.36
C VAL A 112 -3.77 16.91 -9.36
N ARG A 113 -3.19 15.71 -9.41
CA ARG A 113 -3.67 14.63 -10.30
C ARG A 113 -5.05 14.12 -9.91
N THR A 114 -5.30 13.83 -8.64
CA THR A 114 -6.63 13.36 -8.18
C THR A 114 -7.71 14.44 -8.41
N ALA A 115 -7.39 15.71 -8.16
CA ALA A 115 -8.31 16.83 -8.43
C ALA A 115 -8.61 16.98 -9.94
N LYS A 116 -7.62 16.85 -10.83
CA LYS A 116 -7.83 16.92 -12.28
C LYS A 116 -8.66 15.74 -12.81
N THR A 117 -8.40 14.52 -12.33
CA THR A 117 -9.18 13.34 -12.71
C THR A 117 -10.63 13.45 -12.25
N ALA A 118 -10.88 13.90 -11.02
CA ALA A 118 -12.24 14.15 -10.52
C ALA A 118 -12.97 15.22 -11.35
N LYS A 119 -12.29 16.34 -11.69
CA LYS A 119 -12.87 17.41 -12.51
C LYS A 119 -13.20 16.97 -13.94
N LYS A 120 -12.40 16.08 -14.53
CA LYS A 120 -12.64 15.49 -15.86
C LYS A 120 -13.87 14.56 -15.88
N ILE A 121 -14.06 13.75 -14.83
CA ILE A 121 -15.23 12.87 -14.69
C ILE A 121 -16.52 13.68 -14.52
N ILE A 122 -16.47 14.79 -13.77
CA ILE A 122 -17.62 15.68 -13.58
C ILE A 122 -17.94 16.45 -14.88
N GLY A 123 -16.93 16.93 -15.61
CA GLY A 123 -17.11 17.60 -16.90
C GLY A 123 -17.68 16.69 -18.00
N ALA A 124 -17.30 15.41 -18.02
CA ALA A 124 -17.86 14.44 -18.98
C ALA A 124 -19.35 14.14 -18.74
N LYS A 125 -19.84 14.23 -17.48
CA LYS A 125 -21.27 14.06 -17.15
C LYS A 125 -22.17 15.24 -17.54
N GLN A 126 -21.60 16.43 -17.81
CA GLN A 126 -22.38 17.60 -18.26
C GLN A 126 -22.62 17.63 -19.78
N ALA A 127 -21.86 16.85 -20.56
CA ALA A 127 -22.01 16.78 -22.02
C ALA A 127 -23.17 15.85 -22.49
N THR A 128 -23.87 15.17 -21.58
CA THR A 128 -25.01 14.28 -21.89
C THR A 128 -26.34 14.87 -21.39
N LYS A 129 -26.65 16.13 -21.72
CA LYS A 129 -27.98 16.73 -21.51
C LYS A 129 -28.39 17.57 -22.73
N SER A 130 -28.79 16.91 -23.82
CA SER A 130 -29.61 17.55 -24.86
C SER A 130 -30.14 16.53 -25.87
N THR A 131 -31.37 16.04 -25.71
CA THR A 131 -32.47 16.17 -26.70
C THR A 131 -33.77 15.51 -26.20
N PRO A 132 -34.96 15.94 -26.67
CA PRO A 132 -36.18 16.00 -25.86
C PRO A 132 -37.16 14.83 -26.04
N LYS A 133 -38.02 14.70 -25.02
CA LYS A 133 -39.21 13.84 -24.91
C LYS A 133 -40.09 13.83 -26.18
N LYS A 134 -40.45 12.64 -26.67
CA LYS A 134 -41.71 12.42 -27.40
C LYS A 134 -42.63 11.56 -26.55
N VAL A 135 -43.73 12.17 -26.12
CA VAL A 135 -44.84 11.54 -25.39
C VAL A 135 -45.61 10.65 -26.36
N ILE A 136 -45.80 9.37 -26.01
CA ILE A 136 -46.87 8.53 -26.58
C ILE A 136 -47.60 7.86 -25.41
N LYS A 137 -48.92 7.92 -25.49
CA LYS A 137 -49.94 7.67 -24.49
C LYS A 137 -50.28 6.16 -24.39
N GLU A 138 -50.55 5.73 -23.16
CA GLU A 138 -51.40 4.63 -22.66
C GLU A 138 -51.64 3.35 -23.50
N SER A 139 -51.48 2.17 -22.88
CA SER A 139 -52.62 1.37 -22.36
C SER A 139 -52.22 -0.03 -21.81
N SER A 140 -52.58 -0.26 -20.54
CA SER A 140 -53.19 -1.46 -19.89
C SER A 140 -52.67 -2.92 -20.01
N SER A 141 -52.75 -3.59 -18.83
CA SER A 141 -52.96 -5.04 -18.58
C SER A 141 -51.72 -5.94 -18.67
N THR A 142 -51.48 -6.98 -17.87
CA THR A 142 -52.21 -7.68 -16.80
C THR A 142 -51.17 -8.47 -15.96
N ALA A 143 -51.60 -8.91 -14.77
CA ALA A 143 -50.86 -9.69 -13.79
C ALA A 143 -50.29 -11.03 -14.31
N LYS A 144 -49.17 -11.49 -13.73
CA LYS A 144 -49.00 -12.90 -13.32
C LYS A 144 -47.79 -13.13 -12.40
N THR A 145 -48.11 -13.86 -11.34
CA THR A 145 -47.35 -14.45 -10.24
C THR A 145 -46.28 -15.44 -10.70
N ALA A 146 -45.15 -15.51 -9.98
CA ALA A 146 -44.42 -16.77 -9.79
C ALA A 146 -43.64 -16.76 -8.47
N LYS A 147 -43.94 -17.77 -7.65
CA LYS A 147 -43.40 -18.10 -6.33
C LYS A 147 -42.48 -19.30 -6.52
N ILE A 148 -41.22 -19.25 -6.09
CA ILE A 148 -40.39 -20.45 -5.89
C ILE A 148 -39.69 -20.35 -4.54
N ILE A 149 -40.04 -21.30 -3.67
CA ILE A 149 -39.56 -21.52 -2.31
C ILE A 149 -38.27 -22.34 -2.38
N ALA A 150 -37.25 -21.92 -1.62
CA ALA A 150 -36.03 -22.67 -1.37
C ALA A 150 -36.27 -23.82 -0.37
N LYS A 151 -35.65 -24.97 -0.60
CA LYS A 151 -35.60 -26.13 0.31
C LYS A 151 -34.16 -26.27 0.85
N PRO A 152 -33.97 -26.66 2.12
CA PRO A 152 -32.67 -26.63 2.78
C PRO A 152 -31.86 -27.93 2.54
N GLN A 153 -30.54 -27.82 2.63
CA GLN A 153 -29.62 -28.96 2.71
C GLN A 153 -28.78 -28.76 3.98
N ASP A 154 -28.89 -29.75 4.86
CA ASP A 154 -28.09 -30.01 6.05
C ASP A 154 -27.50 -31.43 5.86
N LYS A 155 -26.32 -31.69 6.43
CA LYS A 155 -25.43 -32.90 6.40
C LYS A 155 -24.01 -32.47 6.01
N ASP A 156 -22.95 -32.74 6.78
CA ASP A 156 -22.70 -33.66 7.91
C ASP A 156 -21.70 -33.01 8.90
#